data_AF-A0A816TRH7-F1
#
_entry.id   AF-A0A816TRH7-F1
#
_cell.length_a   1.000
_cell.length_b   1.000
_cell.length_c   1.000
_cell.angle_alpha   90.00
_cell.angle_beta   90.00
_cell.angle_gamma   90.00
#
_symmetry.space_group_name_H-M   'P 1'
#
loop_
_entity.id
_entity.type
_entity.pdbx_description
1 polymer ?
#
loop_
_entity_poly.entity_id
_entity_poly.type
_entity_poly.pdbx_seq_one_letter_code
_entity_poly.pdbx_strand_id
1 'polypeptide(L)' 'FLNKNVIERRQSKVSANVPIMKDFNTKDTFTDDFSSYGIENWQNYLLNLRDNYIHLDSSSISWGCCCLQVTFQAACFF' A
#
# COMPACT_ATOMS: atom_id res chain seq x y z
N PHE A 1 -8.75 -13.70 6.90
CA PHE A 1 -7.75 -14.64 7.43
C PHE A 1 -6.33 -14.29 6.94
N LEU A 2 -6.04 -14.33 5.64
CA LEU A 2 -4.70 -14.05 5.11
C LEU A 2 -4.15 -12.66 5.51
N ASN A 3 -4.96 -11.60 5.41
CA ASN A 3 -4.54 -10.25 5.84
C ASN A 3 -4.07 -10.21 7.30
N LYS A 4 -4.74 -10.94 8.19
CA LYS A 4 -4.37 -11.03 9.61
C LYS A 4 -3.00 -11.68 9.78
N ASN A 5 -2.76 -12.80 9.08
CA ASN A 5 -1.48 -13.52 9.14
C ASN A 5 -0.32 -12.68 8.59
N VAL A 6 -0.54 -11.88 7.55
CA VAL A 6 0.49 -10.98 7.00
C VAL A 6 0.84 -9.90 8.00
N ILE A 7 -0.15 -9.28 8.64
CA ILE A 7 0.05 -8.24 9.65
C ILE A 7 0.78 -8.82 10.88
N GLU A 8 0.33 -9.98 11.38
CA GLU A 8 0.97 -10.68 12.50
C GLU A 8 2.41 -11.05 12.18
N ARG A 9 2.72 -11.59 10.99
CA ARG A 9 4.10 -11.92 10.61
C ARG A 9 4.98 -10.67 10.47
N ARG A 10 4.43 -9.59 9.89
CA ARG A 10 5.16 -8.33 9.66
C ARG A 10 5.27 -7.47 10.93
N GLN A 11 4.50 -7.78 11.98
CA GLN A 11 4.37 -6.99 13.21
C GLN A 11 3.97 -5.52 12.96
N SER A 12 3.44 -5.24 11.77
CA SER A 12 3.03 -3.92 11.32
C SER A 12 2.07 -4.06 10.15
N LYS A 13 1.25 -3.04 9.90
CA LYS A 13 0.42 -3.02 8.70
C LYS A 13 1.28 -2.94 7.44
N VAL A 14 0.73 -3.42 6.33
CA VAL A 14 1.35 -3.22 5.03
C VAL A 14 1.37 -1.73 4.74
N SER A 15 2.49 -1.21 4.29
CA SER A 15 2.65 0.18 3.90
C SER A 15 3.27 0.21 2.50
N ALA A 16 2.64 0.94 1.59
CA ALA A 16 3.15 1.24 0.27
C ALA A 16 2.98 2.74 -0.01
N ASN A 17 4.02 3.38 -0.51
CA ASN A 17 4.03 4.81 -0.82
C ASN A 17 4.12 4.98 -2.33
N VAL A 18 3.08 5.55 -2.94
CA VAL A 18 3.00 5.78 -4.39
C VAL A 18 3.22 7.26 -4.67
N PRO A 19 4.11 7.65 -5.60
CA PRO A 19 4.36 9.06 -5.86
C PRO A 19 3.10 9.77 -6.35
N ILE A 20 2.81 10.96 -5.80
CA ILE A 20 1.68 11.76 -6.25
C ILE A 20 1.98 12.38 -7.63
N MET A 21 0.96 12.45 -8.48
CA MET A 21 1.04 13.22 -9.71
C MET A 21 1.01 14.71 -9.38
N LYS A 22 2.05 15.45 -9.80
CA LYS A 22 2.14 16.91 -9.62
C LYS A 22 1.45 17.64 -10.76
N ASP A 23 0.28 18.18 -10.51
CA ASP A 23 -0.44 19.11 -11.39
C ASP A 23 -0.24 20.55 -10.90
N PHE A 24 -0.61 21.56 -11.70
CA PHE A 24 -0.46 22.98 -11.40
C PHE A 24 -1.09 23.41 -10.05
N ASN A 25 -2.10 22.68 -9.58
CA ASN A 25 -2.79 22.95 -8.32
C ASN A 25 -2.51 21.89 -7.23
N THR A 26 -1.61 20.94 -7.47
CA THR A 26 -1.21 19.96 -6.45
C THR A 26 -0.30 20.64 -5.45
N LYS A 27 -0.67 20.62 -4.16
CA LYS A 27 0.17 21.18 -3.09
C LYS A 27 1.50 20.43 -3.02
N ASP A 28 2.62 21.17 -3.04
CA ASP A 28 3.98 20.60 -2.93
C ASP A 28 4.31 19.98 -1.56
N THR A 29 3.44 20.18 -0.58
CA THR A 29 3.54 19.61 0.77
C THR A 29 2.34 18.69 1.04
N PHE A 30 2.07 17.76 0.12
CA PHE A 30 1.04 16.76 0.35
C PHE A 30 1.56 15.69 1.33
N THR A 31 0.99 15.65 2.52
CA THR A 31 1.22 14.62 3.53
C THR A 31 -0.13 14.23 4.12
N ASP A 32 -0.43 12.94 4.16
CA ASP A 32 -1.70 12.43 4.68
C ASP A 32 -1.83 12.71 6.18
N ASP A 33 -2.91 13.37 6.60
CA ASP A 33 -3.17 13.69 8.00
C ASP A 33 -4.10 12.65 8.66
N PHE A 34 -3.50 11.66 9.30
CA PHE A 34 -4.22 10.59 10.00
C PHE A 34 -4.86 11.03 11.32
N SER A 35 -4.52 12.22 11.84
CA SER A 35 -5.05 12.71 13.12
C SER A 35 -6.57 12.94 13.07
N SER A 36 -7.08 13.30 11.90
CA SER A 36 -8.49 13.60 11.65
C SER A 36 -9.41 12.36 11.64
N TYR A 37 -8.85 11.15 11.51
CA TYR A 37 -9.63 9.91 11.33
C TYR A 37 -9.96 9.20 12.65
N GLY A 38 -9.57 9.75 13.81
CA GLY A 38 -9.90 9.18 15.12
C GLY A 38 -9.30 7.79 15.38
N ILE A 39 -8.20 7.45 14.69
CA ILE A 39 -7.57 6.14 14.77
C ILE A 39 -6.67 6.07 16.01
N GLU A 40 -6.90 5.08 16.89
CA GLU A 40 -5.98 4.78 18.00
C GLU A 40 -4.59 4.42 17.46
N ASN A 41 -3.54 4.97 18.08
CA ASN A 41 -2.14 4.81 17.66
C ASN A 41 -1.82 5.32 16.24
N TRP A 42 -2.54 6.35 15.76
CA TRP A 42 -2.24 7.04 14.49
C TRP A 42 -0.78 7.50 14.36
N GLN A 43 -0.09 7.76 15.48
CA GLN A 43 1.33 8.12 15.52
C GLN A 43 2.25 7.05 14.92
N ASN A 44 1.89 5.76 15.03
CA ASN A 44 2.68 4.67 14.45
C ASN A 44 2.69 4.69 12.91
N TYR A 45 1.73 5.39 12.29
CA TYR A 45 1.65 5.54 10.85
C TYR A 45 2.57 6.66 10.34
N LEU A 46 2.89 7.65 11.19
CA LEU A 46 3.78 8.75 10.83
C LEU A 46 5.18 8.28 10.41
N LEU A 47 5.68 7.19 11.02
CA LEU A 47 6.98 6.61 10.67
C LEU A 47 7.07 6.11 9.22
N ASN A 48 5.92 5.78 8.63
CA ASN A 48 5.84 5.23 7.28
C ASN A 48 5.41 6.26 6.23
N LEU A 49 5.07 7.48 6.66
CA LEU A 49 4.68 8.57 5.77
C LEU A 49 5.88 9.13 5.04
N ARG A 50 5.64 9.53 3.79
CA ARG A 50 6.62 10.23 2.96
C ARG A 50 5.94 11.39 2.28
N ASP A 51 6.55 12.56 2.33
CA ASP A 51 6.00 13.77 1.71
C ASP A 51 5.90 13.60 0.19
N ASN A 52 4.77 14.03 -0.38
CA ASN A 52 4.41 13.89 -1.79
C ASN A 52 4.22 12.44 -2.26
N TYR A 53 3.88 11.53 -1.36
CA TYR A 53 3.46 10.18 -1.69
C TYR A 53 2.07 9.92 -1.11
N ILE A 54 1.24 9.22 -1.87
CA ILE A 54 -0.02 8.66 -1.40
C ILE A 54 0.31 7.44 -0.56
N HIS A 55 -0.11 7.45 0.71
CA HIS A 55 0.10 6.33 1.62
C HIS A 55 -1.02 5.29 1.49
N LEU A 56 -0.65 4.03 1.25
CA LEU A 56 -1.57 2.90 1.15
C LEU A 56 -1.27 1.90 2.27
N ASP A 57 -2.24 1.70 3.17
CA ASP A 57 -2.06 0.92 4.41
C ASP A 57 -2.74 -0.47 4.39
N SER A 58 -3.41 -0.81 3.28
CA SER A 58 -4.17 -2.05 3.13
C SER A 58 -3.66 -2.92 1.98
N SER A 59 -3.46 -4.20 2.27
CA SER A 59 -3.14 -5.23 1.27
C SER A 59 -4.24 -5.42 0.23
N SER A 60 -5.49 -5.07 0.55
CA SER A 60 -6.61 -5.17 -0.39
C SER A 60 -6.47 -4.24 -1.58
N ILE A 61 -5.71 -3.15 -1.47
CA ILE A 61 -5.52 -2.21 -2.58
C ILE A 61 -4.68 -2.87 -3.68
N SER A 62 -3.65 -3.63 -3.30
CA SER A 62 -2.83 -4.37 -4.27
C SER A 62 -3.50 -5.66 -4.73
N TRP A 63 -3.99 -6.48 -3.81
CA TRP A 63 -4.63 -7.75 -4.16
C TRP A 63 -6.04 -7.60 -4.74
N GLY A 64 -6.64 -6.42 -4.61
CA GLY A 64 -7.90 -6.05 -5.26
C GLY A 64 -7.72 -5.58 -6.70
N CYS A 65 -6.49 -5.37 -7.16
CA CYS A 65 -6.22 -5.10 -8.57
C CYS A 65 -6.31 -6.36 -9.42
N CYS A 66 -6.78 -6.22 -10.65
CA CYS A 66 -6.80 -7.31 -11.63
C CYS A 66 -5.45 -7.43 -12.35
N CYS A 67 -5.15 -8.64 -12.83
CA CYS A 67 -4.04 -8.88 -13.74
C CYS A 67 -4.40 -9.97 -14.74
N LEU A 68 -3.76 -9.94 -15.91
CA LEU A 68 -3.84 -11.04 -16.88
C LEU A 68 -2.69 -12.00 -16.62
N GLN A 69 -3.01 -13.26 -16.33
CA GLN A 69 -2.02 -14.32 -16.10
C GLN A 69 -2.18 -15.40 -17.17
N VAL A 70 -1.07 -15.76 -17.82
CA VAL A 70 -1.03 -16.79 -18.87
C VAL A 70 0.01 -17.84 -18.49
N THR A 71 -0.40 -19.11 -18.53
CA THR A 71 0.45 -20.25 -18.21
C THR A 71 0.58 -21.16 -19.43
N PHE A 72 1.81 -21.52 -19.80
CA PHE A 72 2.08 -22.45 -20.89
C PHE A 72 2.68 -23.74 -20.34
N GLN A 73 2.29 -24.87 -20.91
CA GLN A 73 2.90 -26.17 -20.62
C GLN A 73 4.04 -26.44 -21.62
N ALA A 74 5.22 -26.78 -21.11
CA ALA A 74 6.35 -27.17 -21.95
C ALA A 74 6.22 -28.63 -22.43
N ALA A 75 6.75 -28.92 -23.63
CA ALA A 75 6.84 -30.29 -24.14
C ALA A 75 7.96 -31.06 -23.40
N CYS A 76 7.67 -32.30 -22.99
CA CYS A 76 8.64 -33.22 -22.43
C CYS A 76 9.16 -34.12 -23.55
N PHE A 77 10.45 -34.06 -23.88
CA PHE A 77 11.11 -34.99 -24.79
C PHE A 77 11.94 -35.97 -23.94
N PHE A 78 11.59 -37.26 -24.00
CA PHE A 78 12.36 -38.38 -23.48
C PHE A 78 12.94 -39.18 -24.65
#